data_AF-A0A974B1M8-F1
#
_entry.id   AF-A0A974B1M8-F1
#
_cell.length_a   1.000
_cell.length_b   1.000
_cell.length_c   1.000
_cell.angle_alpha   90.00
_cell.angle_beta   90.00
_cell.angle_gamma   90.00
#
_symmetry.space_group_name_H-M   'P 1'
#
loop_
_entity.id
_entity.type
_entity.pdbx_description
1 polymer ?
#
loop_
_entity_poly.entity_id
_entity_poly.type
_entity_poly.pdbx_seq_one_letter_code
_entity_poly.pdbx_strand_id
1 'polypeptide(L)'
;MDDLLADMTYPLHADLRRLLPVVGPARTTEARGHALILRQTPLAIDAGPAERAALFSVTEAQEGLGRTYREYAADSRYRAAWAVVTPQAKEAVLEGHTEEVRAVCDLIVKGRSMRASAAEDGTLRLWDPVLARVTRVLRPRFGGIRALWECSIDGHPHLAIGTGGRSAPLGSDDRGRCRPTPHAEGA
;
A
#
# COMPACT_ATOMS: atom_id res chain seq x y z
N MET A 1 -10.03 14.86 1.14
CA MET A 1 -9.02 14.31 2.07
C MET A 1 -7.67 14.30 1.41
N ASP A 2 -7.52 13.62 0.26
CA ASP A 2 -6.27 13.67 -0.53
C ASP A 2 -5.81 15.10 -0.82
N ASP A 3 -6.71 16.01 -1.20
CA ASP A 3 -6.35 17.42 -1.45
C ASP A 3 -5.81 18.13 -0.20
N LEU A 4 -6.39 17.86 0.97
CA LEU A 4 -5.93 18.40 2.26
C LEU A 4 -4.60 17.79 2.70
N LEU A 5 -4.37 16.53 2.35
CA LEU A 5 -3.10 15.85 2.62
C LEU A 5 -2.04 16.19 1.58
N ALA A 6 -2.41 16.62 0.38
CA ALA A 6 -1.46 17.12 -0.63
C ALA A 6 -0.96 18.53 -0.25
N ASP A 7 -1.80 19.34 0.41
CA ASP A 7 -1.35 20.59 1.02
C ASP A 7 -0.44 20.33 2.23
N MET A 8 0.86 20.44 2.00
CA MET A 8 1.91 20.35 3.04
C MET A 8 1.72 21.33 4.21
N THR A 9 1.03 22.45 4.01
CA THR A 9 0.82 23.48 5.04
C THR A 9 -0.29 23.08 6.00
N TYR A 10 -1.30 22.36 5.51
CA TYR A 10 -2.47 21.99 6.31
C TYR A 10 -2.10 21.16 7.57
N PRO A 11 -1.28 20.09 7.50
CA PRO A 11 -0.81 19.35 8.67
C PRO A 11 -0.07 20.20 9.72
N LEU A 12 0.55 21.31 9.33
CA LEU A 12 1.27 22.18 10.26
C LEU A 12 0.31 22.93 11.19
N HIS A 13 -0.90 23.24 10.72
CA HIS A 13 -1.87 24.07 11.44
C HIS A 13 -3.11 23.30 11.91
N ALA A 14 -3.37 22.11 11.37
CA ALA A 14 -4.55 21.32 11.71
C ALA A 14 -4.50 20.78 13.16
N ASP A 15 -5.67 20.48 13.72
CA ASP A 15 -5.79 19.67 14.94
C ASP A 15 -5.43 18.21 14.59
N LEU A 16 -4.19 17.82 14.87
CA LEU A 16 -3.69 16.48 14.53
C LEU A 16 -4.41 15.36 15.29
N ARG A 17 -4.94 15.64 16.49
CA ARG A 17 -5.72 14.65 17.25
C ARG A 17 -7.04 14.33 16.56
N ARG A 18 -7.66 15.32 15.91
CA ARG A 18 -8.87 15.13 15.10
C ARG A 18 -8.56 14.63 13.69
N LEU A 19 -7.41 15.03 13.13
CA LEU A 19 -7.00 14.62 11.79
C LEU A 19 -6.63 13.13 11.74
N LEU A 20 -5.76 12.65 12.64
CA LEU A 20 -5.21 11.29 12.61
C LEU A 20 -6.27 10.18 12.49
N PRO A 21 -7.40 10.20 13.24
CA PRO A 21 -8.45 9.20 13.09
C PRO A 21 -9.16 9.22 11.73
N VAL A 22 -9.22 10.37 11.07
CA VAL A 22 -9.92 10.55 9.79
C VAL A 22 -9.00 10.48 8.58
N VAL A 23 -7.68 10.40 8.77
CA VAL A 23 -6.71 10.11 7.70
C VAL A 23 -6.98 8.70 7.17
N GLY A 24 -7.88 8.65 6.19
CA GLY A 24 -8.28 7.45 5.46
C GLY A 24 -7.22 7.00 4.45
N PRO A 25 -7.56 6.04 3.58
CA PRO A 25 -6.66 5.59 2.53
C PRO A 25 -6.44 6.73 1.53
N ALA A 26 -5.27 7.37 1.62
CA ALA A 26 -4.80 8.32 0.63
C ALA A 26 -4.62 7.62 -0.73
N ARG A 27 -5.16 8.20 -1.81
CA ARG A 27 -5.12 7.59 -3.15
C ARG A 27 -3.86 7.99 -3.90
N THR A 28 -3.38 9.22 -3.71
CA THR A 28 -2.15 9.75 -4.31
C THR A 28 -0.90 9.36 -3.51
N THR A 29 0.27 9.33 -4.16
CA THR A 29 1.56 9.01 -3.51
C THR A 29 1.94 10.07 -2.49
N GLU A 30 1.72 11.35 -2.81
CA GLU A 30 2.00 12.48 -1.93
C GLU A 30 1.14 12.44 -0.65
N ALA A 31 -0.18 12.27 -0.79
CA ALA A 31 -1.07 12.17 0.37
C ALA A 31 -0.77 10.93 1.23
N ARG A 32 -0.27 9.83 0.65
CA ARG A 32 0.23 8.67 1.42
C ARG A 32 1.49 8.99 2.19
N GLY A 33 2.44 9.69 1.55
CA GLY A 33 3.67 10.14 2.20
C GLY A 33 3.36 11.03 3.40
N HIS A 34 2.49 12.02 3.22
CA HIS A 34 2.05 12.88 4.33
C HIS A 34 1.25 12.13 5.39
N ALA A 35 0.41 11.16 5.01
CA ALA A 35 -0.26 10.28 5.98
C ALA A 35 0.73 9.43 6.79
N LEU A 36 1.82 8.96 6.18
CA LEU A 36 2.90 8.24 6.87
C LEU A 36 3.63 9.17 7.84
N ILE A 37 4.01 10.38 7.40
CA ILE A 37 4.63 11.40 8.25
C ILE A 37 3.78 11.66 9.49
N LEU A 38 2.47 11.88 9.31
CA LEU A 38 1.54 12.09 10.42
C LEU A 38 1.53 10.91 11.42
N ARG A 39 1.55 9.66 10.93
CA ARG A 39 1.51 8.45 11.76
C ARG A 39 2.84 8.15 12.45
N GLN A 40 3.96 8.46 11.82
CA GLN A 40 5.31 8.19 12.34
C GLN A 40 5.86 9.35 13.19
N THR A 41 5.10 10.45 13.34
CA THR A 41 5.51 11.63 14.11
C THR A 41 4.54 11.95 15.26
N PRO A 42 4.36 11.07 16.27
CA PRO A 42 3.43 11.32 17.37
C PRO A 42 3.79 12.57 18.18
N LEU A 43 5.07 12.95 18.22
CA LEU A 43 5.54 14.18 18.88
C LEU A 43 4.99 15.46 18.23
N ALA A 44 4.55 15.42 16.97
CA ALA A 44 3.97 16.58 16.29
C ALA A 44 2.58 16.96 16.81
N ILE A 45 1.87 16.03 17.47
CA ILE A 45 0.48 16.22 17.90
C ILE A 45 0.32 17.50 18.74
N ASP A 46 1.22 17.68 19.70
CA ASP A 46 1.18 18.80 20.66
C ASP A 46 2.16 19.94 20.30
N ALA A 47 2.89 19.80 19.20
CA ALA A 47 3.85 20.79 18.73
C ALA A 47 3.17 21.97 18.02
N GLY A 48 3.78 23.16 18.09
CA GLY A 48 3.39 24.31 17.26
C GLY A 48 3.88 24.17 15.80
N PRO A 49 3.41 25.01 14.85
CA PRO A 49 3.66 24.83 13.42
C PRO A 49 5.14 24.72 13.02
N ALA A 50 6.01 25.57 13.57
CA ALA A 50 7.46 25.55 13.27
C ALA A 50 8.15 24.28 13.77
N GLU A 51 7.77 23.80 14.96
CA GLU A 51 8.28 22.55 15.54
C GLU A 51 7.72 21.34 14.79
N ARG A 52 6.45 21.38 14.36
CA ARG A 52 5.87 20.35 13.48
C ARG A 52 6.63 20.23 12.17
N ALA A 53 6.95 21.35 11.51
CA ALA A 53 7.75 21.33 10.29
C ALA A 53 9.13 20.68 10.52
N ALA A 54 9.78 21.01 11.64
CA ALA A 54 11.06 20.43 12.02
C ALA A 54 10.95 18.91 12.22
N LEU A 55 9.96 18.45 12.98
CA LEU A 55 9.70 17.03 13.23
C LEU A 55 9.36 16.28 11.93
N PHE A 56 8.48 16.84 11.09
CA PHE A 56 8.12 16.25 9.80
C PHE A 56 9.32 16.16 8.85
N SER A 57 10.25 17.12 8.89
CA SER A 57 11.50 17.03 8.10
C SER A 57 12.35 15.81 8.48
N VAL A 58 12.36 15.43 9.77
CA VAL A 58 13.09 14.27 10.28
C VAL A 58 12.46 12.99 9.75
N THR A 59 11.16 12.84 9.92
CA THR A 59 10.43 11.66 9.44
C THR A 59 10.46 11.55 7.92
N GLU A 60 10.33 12.67 7.20
CA GLU A 60 10.48 12.71 5.74
C GLU A 60 11.84 12.17 5.28
N ALA A 61 12.93 12.62 5.93
CA ALA A 61 14.26 12.14 5.61
C ALA A 61 14.45 10.66 5.97
N GLN A 62 13.92 10.21 7.11
CA GLN A 62 14.00 8.83 7.58
C GLN A 62 13.26 7.84 6.66
N GLU A 63 12.09 8.24 6.17
CA GLU A 63 11.21 7.41 5.34
C GLU A 63 11.47 7.60 3.83
N GLY A 64 12.39 8.50 3.44
CA GLY A 64 12.74 8.74 2.04
C GLY A 64 11.61 9.34 1.21
N LEU A 65 10.75 10.16 1.83
CA LEU A 65 9.49 10.62 1.23
C LEU A 65 9.60 11.89 0.37
N GLY A 66 10.76 12.55 0.35
CA GLY A 66 10.97 13.79 -0.39
C GLY A 66 11.85 14.79 0.35
N ARG A 67 11.59 16.08 0.12
CA ARG A 67 12.30 17.21 0.76
C ARG A 67 11.38 18.37 1.10
N THR A 68 10.07 18.17 1.02
CA THR A 68 9.02 19.17 1.15
C THR A 68 9.06 19.84 2.52
N TYR A 69 9.00 19.07 3.60
CA TYR A 69 9.09 19.61 4.96
C TYR A 69 10.51 20.04 5.32
N ARG A 70 11.52 19.35 4.76
CA ARG A 70 12.91 19.72 4.93
C ARG A 70 13.27 21.09 4.37
N GLU A 71 12.70 21.46 3.23
CA GLU A 71 12.85 22.79 2.63
C GLU A 71 12.05 23.83 3.41
N TYR A 72 10.82 23.49 3.81
CA TYR A 72 9.97 24.39 4.61
C TYR A 72 10.58 24.70 5.99
N ALA A 73 11.20 23.72 6.65
CA ALA A 73 11.84 23.86 7.95
C ALA A 73 13.19 24.61 7.90
N ALA A 74 13.49 25.34 6.82
CA ALA A 74 14.73 26.12 6.68
C ALA A 74 14.95 27.08 7.85
N ASP A 75 13.86 27.73 8.30
CA ASP A 75 13.85 28.71 9.39
C ASP A 75 13.45 28.12 10.75
N SER A 76 13.17 26.81 10.80
CA SER A 76 12.88 26.13 12.06
C SER A 76 14.16 25.97 12.89
N ARG A 77 13.98 25.75 14.20
CA ARG A 77 15.08 25.54 15.16
C ARG A 77 16.07 24.45 14.73
N TYR A 78 15.55 23.43 14.05
CA TYR A 78 16.33 22.37 13.43
C TYR A 78 15.58 21.84 12.20
N ARG A 79 16.32 21.16 11.32
CA ARG A 79 15.78 20.38 10.20
C ARG A 79 16.70 19.21 9.88
N ALA A 80 16.16 18.17 9.27
CA ALA A 80 16.97 17.05 8.83
C ALA A 80 17.88 17.45 7.64
N ALA A 81 19.18 17.20 7.76
CA ALA A 81 20.14 17.36 6.66
C ALA A 81 20.37 16.05 5.87
N TRP A 82 20.06 14.90 6.45
CA TRP A 82 20.02 13.58 5.82
C TRP A 82 19.57 12.59 6.90
N ALA A 83 19.18 11.39 6.50
CA ALA A 83 18.99 10.27 7.41
C ALA A 83 19.47 8.99 6.74
N VAL A 84 20.05 8.10 7.54
CA VAL A 84 20.29 6.70 7.17
C VAL A 84 19.63 5.88 8.26
N VAL A 85 18.58 5.15 7.89
CA VAL A 85 17.84 4.30 8.81
C VAL A 85 18.17 2.87 8.45
N THR A 86 18.69 2.09 9.40
CA THR A 86 18.74 0.65 9.23
C THR A 86 17.30 0.16 9.18
N PRO A 87 16.87 -0.57 8.12
CA PRO A 87 15.52 -1.09 8.07
C PRO A 87 15.26 -1.92 9.31
N GLN A 88 14.50 -1.39 10.25
CA GLN A 88 13.92 -2.21 11.29
C GLN A 88 12.82 -2.98 10.59
N ALA A 89 12.90 -4.32 10.59
CA ALA A 89 11.82 -5.15 10.09
C ALA A 89 10.57 -4.84 10.92
N LYS A 90 9.77 -3.86 10.46
CA LYS A 90 8.46 -3.56 11.01
C LYS A 90 7.54 -4.65 10.46
N GLU A 91 7.29 -5.66 11.27
CA GLU A 91 6.31 -6.69 10.95
C GLU A 91 4.92 -6.04 11.02
N ALA A 92 4.31 -5.83 9.85
CA ALA A 92 2.91 -5.45 9.76
C ALA A 92 2.07 -6.72 9.58
N VAL A 93 1.22 -7.02 10.56
CA VAL A 93 0.25 -8.11 10.45
C VAL A 93 -0.92 -7.63 9.58
N LEU A 94 -1.07 -8.27 8.41
CA LEU A 94 -2.15 -7.99 7.48
C LEU A 94 -3.36 -8.85 7.82
N GLU A 95 -4.17 -8.37 8.77
CA GLU A 95 -5.32 -9.11 9.29
C GLU A 95 -6.49 -9.14 8.30
N GLY A 96 -7.12 -10.32 8.19
CA GLY A 96 -8.48 -10.43 7.66
C GLY A 96 -8.78 -11.69 6.86
N HIS A 97 -7.77 -12.43 6.38
CA HIS A 97 -8.03 -13.78 5.90
C HIS A 97 -8.53 -14.66 7.04
N THR A 98 -9.57 -15.45 6.79
CA THR A 98 -10.19 -16.30 7.82
C THR A 98 -9.72 -17.75 7.75
N GLU A 99 -8.93 -18.09 6.74
CA GLU A 99 -8.37 -19.43 6.48
C GLU A 99 -6.94 -19.30 5.96
N GLU A 100 -6.27 -20.43 5.71
CA GLU A 100 -4.86 -20.50 5.29
C GLU A 100 -4.58 -19.68 4.03
N VAL A 101 -3.55 -18.83 4.09
CA VAL A 101 -3.04 -18.09 2.93
C VAL A 101 -2.18 -19.03 2.08
N ARG A 102 -2.58 -19.23 0.83
CA ARG A 102 -1.96 -20.21 -0.08
C ARG A 102 -0.99 -19.57 -1.08
N ALA A 103 -1.12 -18.28 -1.33
CA ALA A 103 -0.26 -17.55 -2.26
C ALA A 103 -0.17 -16.07 -1.88
N VAL A 104 1.01 -15.48 -2.10
CA VAL A 104 1.29 -14.05 -1.92
C VAL A 104 2.12 -13.57 -3.11
N CYS A 105 1.86 -12.35 -3.58
CA CYS A 105 2.58 -11.75 -4.70
C CYS A 105 2.68 -10.23 -4.51
N ASP A 106 3.82 -9.64 -4.85
CA ASP A 106 3.98 -8.19 -4.96
C ASP A 106 3.60 -7.72 -6.37
N LEU A 107 2.94 -6.56 -6.45
CA LEU A 107 2.50 -6.00 -7.72
C LEU A 107 2.54 -4.47 -7.70
N ILE A 108 2.77 -3.88 -8.87
CA ILE A 108 2.71 -2.42 -9.02
C ILE A 108 1.36 -2.06 -9.65
N VAL A 109 0.45 -1.43 -8.90
CA VAL A 109 -0.88 -1.01 -9.42
C VAL A 109 -0.96 0.50 -9.51
N LYS A 110 -1.01 1.03 -10.74
CA LYS A 110 -1.01 2.48 -11.01
C LYS A 110 0.20 3.18 -10.38
N GLY A 111 1.39 2.59 -10.52
CA GLY A 111 2.64 3.11 -9.96
C GLY A 111 2.81 2.92 -8.45
N ARG A 112 2.01 2.06 -7.82
CA ARG A 112 2.01 1.84 -6.37
C ARG A 112 2.37 0.40 -6.04
N SER A 113 3.35 0.21 -5.17
CA SER A 113 3.67 -1.11 -4.61
C SER A 113 2.51 -1.58 -3.74
N MET A 114 1.91 -2.70 -4.13
CA MET A 114 0.84 -3.36 -3.42
C MET A 114 1.20 -4.83 -3.24
N ARG A 115 0.56 -5.48 -2.27
CA ARG A 115 0.71 -6.92 -2.04
C ARG A 115 -0.63 -7.59 -2.26
N ALA A 116 -0.67 -8.68 -3.00
CA ALA A 116 -1.84 -9.53 -3.15
C ALA A 116 -1.65 -10.81 -2.35
N SER A 117 -2.71 -11.28 -1.71
CA SER A 117 -2.75 -12.61 -1.07
C SER A 117 -4.04 -13.32 -1.45
N ALA A 118 -3.95 -14.65 -1.58
CA ALA A 118 -5.10 -15.51 -1.79
C ALA A 118 -5.14 -16.58 -0.70
N ALA A 119 -6.34 -16.87 -0.19
CA ALA A 119 -6.55 -17.83 0.88
C ALA A 119 -7.63 -18.87 0.54
N GLU A 120 -7.69 -19.93 1.35
CA GLU A 120 -8.74 -20.95 1.26
C GLU A 120 -10.13 -20.42 1.67
N ASP A 121 -10.22 -19.21 2.22
CA ASP A 121 -11.47 -18.50 2.50
C ASP A 121 -12.23 -18.07 1.22
N GLY A 122 -11.69 -18.40 0.05
CA GLY A 122 -12.26 -18.07 -1.26
C GLY A 122 -12.07 -16.61 -1.65
N THR A 123 -11.21 -15.87 -0.94
CA THR A 123 -10.94 -14.47 -1.20
C THR A 123 -9.51 -14.23 -1.65
N LEU A 124 -9.37 -13.21 -2.49
CA LEU A 124 -8.11 -12.58 -2.82
C LEU A 124 -8.12 -11.16 -2.27
N ARG A 125 -7.13 -10.81 -1.47
CA ARG A 125 -7.02 -9.49 -0.86
C ARG A 125 -5.83 -8.73 -1.45
N LEU A 126 -6.07 -7.46 -1.75
CA LEU A 126 -5.04 -6.52 -2.17
C LEU A 126 -4.76 -5.58 -0.99
N TRP A 127 -3.49 -5.43 -0.63
CA TRP A 127 -3.01 -4.73 0.55
C TRP A 127 -2.16 -3.54 0.15
N ASP A 128 -2.33 -2.45 0.89
CA ASP A 128 -1.38 -1.35 0.92
C ASP A 128 -0.36 -1.66 2.04
N PRO A 129 0.90 -2.00 1.71
CA PRO A 129 1.90 -2.37 2.71
C PRO A 129 2.36 -1.17 3.57
N VAL A 130 2.24 0.07 3.04
CA VAL A 130 2.62 1.29 3.77
C VAL A 130 1.60 1.57 4.87
N LEU A 131 0.32 1.31 4.59
CA LEU A 131 -0.78 1.58 5.52
C LEU A 131 -1.25 0.33 6.28
N ALA A 132 -0.65 -0.84 6.02
CA ALA A 132 -1.01 -2.14 6.58
C ALA A 132 -2.51 -2.45 6.51
N ARG A 133 -3.16 -2.19 5.37
CA ARG A 133 -4.62 -2.31 5.23
C ARG A 133 -5.06 -2.96 3.93
N VAL A 134 -6.19 -3.68 3.99
CA VAL A 134 -6.91 -4.17 2.81
C VAL A 134 -7.41 -2.98 2.00
N THR A 135 -6.96 -2.88 0.76
CA THR A 135 -7.48 -1.93 -0.23
C THR A 135 -8.65 -2.53 -1.01
N ARG A 136 -8.63 -3.84 -1.27
CA ARG A 136 -9.70 -4.52 -2.00
C ARG A 136 -9.81 -5.99 -1.59
N VAL A 137 -11.04 -6.48 -1.49
CA VAL A 137 -11.34 -7.91 -1.40
C VAL A 137 -12.03 -8.34 -2.69
N LEU A 138 -11.46 -9.33 -3.35
CA LEU A 138 -12.04 -9.99 -4.52
C LEU A 138 -12.54 -11.37 -4.09
N ARG A 139 -13.72 -11.73 -4.58
CA ARG A 139 -14.32 -13.07 -4.43
C ARG A 139 -14.40 -13.73 -5.80
N PRO A 140 -13.27 -14.25 -6.32
CA PRO A 140 -13.30 -14.95 -7.58
C PRO A 140 -14.23 -16.17 -7.52
N ARG A 141 -14.99 -16.43 -8.58
CA ARG A 141 -15.78 -17.67 -8.74
C ARG A 141 -14.92 -18.88 -9.14
N PHE A 142 -13.66 -18.90 -8.75
CA PHE A 142 -12.71 -19.95 -9.12
C PHE A 142 -12.44 -20.86 -7.92
N GLY A 143 -12.10 -22.13 -8.18
CA GLY A 143 -11.67 -23.07 -7.14
C GLY A 143 -10.37 -22.64 -6.45
N GLY A 144 -9.92 -23.40 -5.45
CA GLY A 144 -8.78 -23.03 -4.59
C GLY A 144 -7.55 -22.51 -5.35
N ILE A 145 -7.11 -21.31 -4.98
CA ILE A 145 -5.98 -20.62 -5.59
C ILE A 145 -4.67 -21.28 -5.11
N ARG A 146 -3.81 -21.66 -6.06
CA ARG A 146 -2.53 -22.35 -5.80
C ARG A 146 -1.33 -21.48 -6.09
N ALA A 147 -1.47 -20.47 -6.95
CA ALA A 147 -0.40 -19.56 -7.32
C ALA A 147 -0.96 -18.17 -7.65
N LEU A 148 -0.19 -17.15 -7.31
CA LEU A 148 -0.37 -15.77 -7.74
C LEU A 148 0.94 -15.30 -8.36
N TRP A 149 0.84 -14.58 -9.48
CA TRP A 149 2.02 -13.96 -10.10
C TRP A 149 1.63 -12.66 -10.80
N GLU A 150 2.51 -11.65 -10.75
CA GLU A 150 2.35 -10.42 -11.51
C GLU A 150 2.84 -10.61 -12.95
N CYS A 151 1.97 -10.39 -13.93
CA CYS A 151 2.36 -10.26 -15.32
C CYS A 151 2.13 -8.85 -15.83
N SER A 152 2.94 -8.43 -16.80
CA SER A 152 2.64 -7.26 -17.61
C SER A 152 2.04 -7.73 -18.93
N ILE A 153 0.86 -7.23 -19.29
CA ILE A 153 0.20 -7.46 -20.59
C ILE A 153 0.00 -6.09 -21.21
N ASP A 154 0.55 -5.86 -22.40
CA ASP A 154 0.51 -4.58 -23.11
C ASP A 154 0.99 -3.37 -22.27
N GLY A 155 1.96 -3.61 -21.37
CA GLY A 155 2.49 -2.58 -20.46
C GLY A 155 1.62 -2.30 -19.24
N HIS A 156 0.52 -3.03 -19.07
CA HIS A 156 -0.36 -2.94 -17.91
C HIS A 156 -0.09 -4.08 -16.91
N PRO A 157 -0.02 -3.78 -15.61
CA PRO A 157 0.16 -4.78 -14.56
C PRO A 157 -1.14 -5.56 -14.37
N HIS A 158 -1.06 -6.87 -14.50
CA HIS A 158 -2.13 -7.83 -14.28
C HIS A 158 -1.71 -8.86 -13.23
N LEU A 159 -2.70 -9.36 -12.49
CA LEU A 159 -2.50 -10.46 -11.55
C LEU A 159 -3.00 -11.75 -12.21
N ALA A 160 -2.08 -12.67 -12.47
CA ALA A 160 -2.42 -14.00 -12.93
C ALA A 160 -2.66 -14.91 -11.73
N ILE A 161 -3.72 -15.72 -11.83
CA ILE A 161 -4.19 -16.62 -10.77
C ILE A 161 -4.12 -18.05 -11.31
N GLY A 162 -3.30 -18.89 -10.66
CA GLY A 162 -3.25 -20.32 -10.94
C GLY A 162 -4.24 -21.06 -10.06
N THR A 163 -5.27 -21.65 -10.65
CA THR A 163 -6.27 -22.47 -9.93
C THR A 163 -5.98 -23.94 -10.16
N GLY A 164 -5.88 -24.73 -9.09
CA GLY A 164 -5.82 -26.18 -9.21
C GLY A 164 -7.21 -26.71 -9.51
N GLY A 165 -7.51 -27.03 -10.77
CA GLY A 165 -8.70 -27.81 -11.07
C GLY A 165 -8.55 -29.18 -10.40
N ARG A 166 -9.57 -29.64 -9.66
CA ARG A 166 -9.83 -31.09 -9.65
C ARG A 166 -10.27 -31.41 -11.07
N SER A 167 -9.31 -31.74 -11.93
CA SER A 167 -9.64 -32.27 -13.25
C SER A 167 -10.36 -33.59 -13.00
N ALA A 168 -11.67 -33.64 -13.25
CA ALA A 168 -12.31 -34.91 -13.56
C ALA A 168 -11.50 -35.55 -14.72
N PRO A 169 -11.31 -36.87 -14.73
CA PRO A 169 -10.48 -37.51 -15.75
C PRO A 169 -11.19 -37.36 -17.09
N LEU A 170 -10.78 -36.37 -17.88
CA LEU A 170 -11.07 -36.32 -19.29
C LEU A 170 -9.88 -36.93 -20.01
N GLY A 171 -10.20 -37.94 -20.81
CA GLY A 171 -9.25 -38.76 -21.55
C GLY A 171 -8.29 -37.95 -22.40
N SER A 172 -7.17 -38.62 -22.64
CA SER A 172 -6.06 -38.28 -23.52
C SER A 172 -6.36 -37.32 -24.68
N ASP A 173 -5.40 -36.42 -24.84
CA ASP A 173 -5.04 -35.68 -26.05
C ASP A 173 -5.72 -34.31 -26.24
N ASP A 174 -5.15 -33.28 -25.59
CA ASP A 174 -4.91 -32.04 -26.30
C ASP A 174 -3.64 -31.34 -25.77
N ARG A 175 -2.77 -30.96 -26.70
CA ARG A 175 -1.44 -30.40 -26.41
C ARG A 175 -1.60 -29.00 -25.83
N GLY A 176 -0.83 -28.75 -24.77
CA GLY A 176 -0.81 -27.50 -24.02
C GLY A 176 -0.86 -26.25 -24.89
N ARG A 177 -1.98 -25.54 -24.80
CA ARG A 177 -2.08 -24.14 -25.23
C ARG A 177 -2.76 -23.38 -24.09
N CYS A 178 -1.95 -22.66 -23.31
CA CYS A 178 -2.47 -21.66 -22.38
C CYS A 178 -3.20 -20.59 -23.18
N ARG A 179 -4.53 -20.61 -23.17
CA ARG A 179 -5.35 -19.50 -23.67
C ARG A 179 -5.52 -18.49 -22.54
N PRO A 180 -5.06 -17.23 -22.68
CA PRO A 180 -5.46 -16.19 -21.74
C PRO A 180 -6.96 -15.96 -21.90
N THR A 181 -7.71 -16.02 -20.80
CA THR A 181 -9.09 -15.55 -20.74
C THR A 181 -9.06 -14.12 -20.20
N PRO A 182 -9.34 -13.09 -21.03
CA PRO A 182 -9.62 -11.77 -20.51
C PRO A 182 -11.05 -11.78 -19.97
N HIS A 183 -11.24 -11.31 -18.74
CA HIS A 183 -12.27 -10.32 -18.35
C HIS A 183 -12.55 -10.33 -16.85
N ALA A 184 -12.33 -9.16 -16.25
CA ALA A 184 -13.25 -8.59 -15.28
C ALA A 184 -13.03 -7.06 -15.29
N GLU A 185 -13.56 -6.39 -16.30
CA GLU A 185 -13.88 -4.96 -16.18
C GLU A 185 -15.08 -4.83 -15.25
N GLY A 186 -14.91 -4.10 -14.15
CA GLY A 186 -16.01 -3.74 -13.26
C GLY A 186 -16.47 -2.33 -13.60
N ALA A 187 -17.75 -2.23 -13.97
CA ALA A 187 -18.52 -0.99 -14.02
C ALA A 187 -18.61 -0.31 -12.64
#